data_AF-A0A2E7CV38-F1
#
_entry.id   AF-A0A2E7CV38-F1
#
_cell.length_a   1.000
_cell.length_b   1.000
_cell.length_c   1.000
_cell.angle_alpha   90.00
_cell.angle_beta   90.00
_cell.angle_gamma   90.00
#
_symmetry.space_group_name_H-M   'P 1'
#
loop_
_entity.id
_entity.type
_entity.pdbx_description
1 polymer ?
#
loop_
_entity_poly.entity_id
_entity_poly.type
_entity_poly.pdbx_seq_one_letter_code
_entity_poly.pdbx_strand_id
1 'polypeptide(L)'
;MGQSDDFFEAVMNERRVWNGRYISNFLVFFSPLNWGGLQGYKIFPAILILFIFLGSCLIYYNLGFKEFLLISIVNTLISLSIMPDITEGIYWYTGAITYIPGLIFFLIGCSILFKNFNKLNLGICSILVLLFVISSGFNEIISLLGTITFIICFLISKNKKHLFFFILFIFILIYIISAPGNNIRGSYFEEKHNFFNSFYMSSIYSVRFIGEWLLNPAFIFWGVILINMNTSEINNSKFSFFKTPIVIFITLTGPIFICCFGPLWSTGLLGQYRTPNLASFLFVISYSLIIISNKDYLTNKFRYLVKFKYSFIGLLISICLWKNQFTLFSEFYSGEIIGFNNEMNKRYNLIKECGDNDCYLPTIKNKSKTLFVYPLVDNPENWQNENYQKYFESGEIYKSD
;
A
#
# COMPACT_ATOMS: atom_id res chain seq x y z
N MET A 1 -14.05 20.49 1.49
CA MET A 1 -13.85 21.61 2.43
C MET A 1 -13.50 22.82 1.60
N GLY A 2 -14.19 23.92 1.85
CA GLY A 2 -13.95 25.19 1.16
C GLY A 2 -12.60 25.76 1.55
N GLN A 3 -12.08 26.67 0.73
CA GLN A 3 -10.78 27.33 0.91
C GLN A 3 -10.69 28.22 2.18
N SER A 4 -11.70 28.21 3.05
CA SER A 4 -11.92 29.18 4.14
C SER A 4 -11.80 28.64 5.57
N ASP A 5 -11.65 27.33 5.79
CA ASP A 5 -11.47 26.78 7.13
C ASP A 5 -9.98 26.82 7.54
N ASP A 6 -9.66 27.18 8.79
CA ASP A 6 -8.29 27.11 9.30
C ASP A 6 -7.79 25.66 9.18
N PHE A 7 -6.81 25.45 8.30
CA PHE A 7 -6.24 24.14 8.00
C PHE A 7 -5.83 23.38 9.27
N PHE A 8 -5.25 24.07 10.25
CA PHE A 8 -4.82 23.43 11.49
C PHE A 8 -6.01 23.01 12.34
N GLU A 9 -7.04 23.83 12.44
CA GLU A 9 -8.27 23.49 13.14
C GLU A 9 -8.94 22.27 12.50
N ALA A 10 -9.02 22.24 11.17
CA ALA A 10 -9.62 21.16 10.41
C ALA A 10 -8.88 19.82 10.62
N VAL A 11 -7.55 19.83 10.55
CA VAL A 11 -6.72 18.64 10.83
C VAL A 11 -6.85 18.18 12.28
N MET A 12 -6.93 19.11 13.24
CA MET A 12 -7.08 18.77 14.65
C MET A 12 -8.49 18.22 14.97
N ASN A 13 -9.51 18.69 14.26
CA ASN A 13 -10.89 18.26 14.45
C ASN A 13 -11.15 16.86 13.87
N GLU A 14 -10.37 16.41 12.88
CA GLU A 14 -10.49 15.06 12.28
C GLU A 14 -10.47 13.95 13.32
N ARG A 15 -9.60 14.06 14.35
CA ARG A 15 -9.58 13.05 15.41
C ARG A 15 -10.89 13.01 16.19
N ARG A 16 -11.48 14.18 16.44
CA ARG A 16 -12.70 14.32 17.26
C ARG A 16 -13.94 13.86 16.51
N VAL A 17 -13.95 13.93 15.18
CA VAL A 17 -15.16 13.70 14.39
C VAL A 17 -15.07 12.44 13.52
N TRP A 18 -13.89 12.14 12.95
CA TRP A 18 -13.77 11.16 11.86
C TRP A 18 -12.83 10.00 12.18
N ASN A 19 -11.53 10.25 12.41
CA ASN A 19 -10.53 9.19 12.54
C ASN A 19 -9.24 9.63 13.23
N GLY A 20 -8.51 8.68 13.83
CA GLY A 20 -7.30 8.98 14.61
C GLY A 20 -5.97 9.06 13.85
N ARG A 21 -5.96 9.06 12.51
CA ARG A 21 -4.73 8.99 11.70
C ARG A 21 -4.11 10.39 11.51
N TYR A 22 -3.16 10.74 12.37
CA TYR A 22 -2.66 12.12 12.44
C TYR A 22 -1.76 12.56 11.28
N ILE A 23 -0.96 11.66 10.67
CA ILE A 23 -0.10 12.04 9.52
C ILE A 23 -0.88 11.99 8.21
N SER A 24 -1.66 10.93 7.97
CA SER A 24 -2.43 10.85 6.71
C SER A 24 -3.46 11.95 6.61
N ASN A 25 -4.12 12.32 7.72
CA ASN A 25 -5.09 13.42 7.70
C ASN A 25 -4.42 14.74 7.32
N PHE A 26 -3.27 15.08 7.92
CA PHE A 26 -2.52 16.27 7.52
C PHE A 26 -2.24 16.32 6.01
N LEU A 27 -1.79 15.20 5.42
CA LEU A 27 -1.47 15.13 3.99
C LEU A 27 -2.72 15.13 3.09
N VAL A 28 -3.80 14.47 3.52
CA VAL A 28 -5.08 14.49 2.81
C VAL A 28 -5.68 15.89 2.78
N PHE A 29 -5.53 16.66 3.85
CA PHE A 29 -5.96 18.06 3.87
C PHE A 29 -5.00 18.96 3.08
N PHE A 30 -3.73 18.58 2.97
CA PHE A 30 -2.75 19.24 2.10
C PHE A 30 -2.84 18.75 0.63
N SER A 31 -3.98 18.18 0.24
CA SER A 31 -4.16 17.60 -1.09
C SER A 31 -3.91 18.62 -2.21
N PRO A 32 -3.31 18.22 -3.34
CA PRO A 32 -3.07 19.12 -4.48
C PRO A 32 -4.33 19.77 -5.08
N LEU A 33 -5.53 19.27 -4.77
CA LEU A 33 -6.77 19.93 -5.16
C LEU A 33 -6.98 21.27 -4.43
N ASN A 34 -6.43 21.42 -3.21
CA ASN A 34 -6.66 22.60 -2.37
C ASN A 34 -5.75 23.79 -2.74
N TRP A 35 -4.59 23.55 -3.34
CA TRP A 35 -3.62 24.59 -3.70
C TRP A 35 -3.38 24.72 -5.21
N GLY A 36 -4.34 24.27 -6.03
CA GLY A 36 -4.47 24.79 -7.39
C GLY A 36 -4.33 23.81 -8.55
N GLY A 37 -4.59 22.51 -8.37
CA GLY A 37 -5.29 21.78 -9.43
C GLY A 37 -4.84 20.37 -9.79
N LEU A 38 -5.53 19.82 -10.79
CA LEU A 38 -5.44 18.44 -11.27
C LEU A 38 -4.01 18.02 -11.68
N GLN A 39 -3.11 18.96 -11.95
CA GLN A 39 -1.71 18.66 -12.29
C GLN A 39 -0.97 18.00 -11.12
N GLY A 40 -1.14 18.49 -9.89
CA GLY A 40 -0.52 17.87 -8.72
C GLY A 40 -1.01 16.44 -8.48
N TYR A 41 -2.28 16.18 -8.77
CA TYR A 41 -2.85 14.82 -8.77
C TYR A 41 -2.23 13.91 -9.83
N LYS A 42 -1.87 14.44 -11.01
CA LYS A 42 -1.22 13.67 -12.07
C LYS A 42 0.24 13.33 -11.75
N ILE A 43 0.95 14.20 -11.03
CA ILE A 43 2.36 14.00 -10.67
C ILE A 43 2.50 13.06 -9.45
N PHE A 44 1.54 13.10 -8.52
CA PHE A 44 1.62 12.34 -7.28
C PHE A 44 1.88 10.83 -7.43
N PRO A 45 1.21 10.09 -8.34
CA PRO A 45 1.51 8.69 -8.61
C PRO A 45 3.00 8.41 -8.91
N ALA A 46 3.63 9.28 -9.70
CA ALA A 46 5.05 9.16 -10.04
C ALA A 46 5.94 9.39 -8.81
N ILE A 47 5.61 10.38 -7.97
CA ILE A 47 6.30 10.63 -6.70
C ILE A 47 6.17 9.40 -5.79
N LEU A 48 4.98 8.80 -5.70
CA LEU A 48 4.75 7.65 -4.84
C LEU A 48 5.51 6.41 -5.33
N ILE A 49 5.53 6.15 -6.65
CA ILE A 49 6.33 5.06 -7.23
C ILE A 49 7.83 5.27 -6.95
N LEU A 50 8.32 6.50 -7.12
CA LEU A 50 9.70 6.84 -6.78
C LEU A 50 9.97 6.63 -5.28
N PHE A 51 9.02 6.99 -4.42
CA PHE A 51 9.13 6.79 -2.97
C PHE A 51 9.17 5.30 -2.59
N ILE A 52 8.35 4.45 -3.23
CA ILE A 52 8.39 2.99 -3.09
C ILE A 52 9.77 2.44 -3.49
N PHE A 53 10.30 2.91 -4.63
CA PHE A 53 11.59 2.47 -5.15
C PHE A 53 12.75 2.89 -4.22
N LEU A 54 12.82 4.17 -3.84
CA LEU A 54 13.86 4.69 -2.94
C LEU A 54 13.77 4.07 -1.56
N GLY A 55 12.55 3.87 -1.04
CA GLY A 55 12.31 3.16 0.21
C GLY A 55 12.83 1.72 0.16
N SER A 56 12.54 1.00 -0.93
CA SER A 56 13.10 -0.34 -1.17
C SER A 56 14.62 -0.32 -1.20
N CYS A 57 15.23 0.65 -1.90
CA CYS A 57 16.68 0.81 -1.95
C CYS A 57 17.28 0.95 -0.55
N LEU A 58 16.70 1.81 0.28
CA LEU A 58 17.16 2.03 1.65
C LEU A 58 17.01 0.76 2.51
N ILE A 59 15.91 0.01 2.36
CA ILE A 59 15.70 -1.25 3.08
C ILE A 59 16.82 -2.24 2.73
N TYR A 60 17.03 -2.53 1.44
CA TYR A 60 18.05 -3.49 1.02
C TYR A 60 19.48 -3.00 1.29
N TYR A 61 19.75 -1.71 1.15
CA TYR A 61 21.03 -1.13 1.55
C TYR A 61 21.32 -1.31 3.04
N ASN A 62 20.34 -1.02 3.91
CA ASN A 62 20.50 -1.18 5.36
C ASN A 62 20.69 -2.64 5.78
N LEU A 63 20.06 -3.57 5.06
CA LEU A 63 20.24 -5.00 5.26
C LEU A 63 21.59 -5.53 4.74
N GLY A 64 22.34 -4.72 3.97
CA GLY A 64 23.70 -5.02 3.51
C GLY A 64 23.77 -5.71 2.15
N PHE A 65 22.73 -5.62 1.32
CA PHE A 65 22.74 -6.15 -0.04
C PHE A 65 23.55 -5.24 -0.97
N LYS A 66 24.47 -5.80 -1.77
CA LYS A 66 25.23 -5.03 -2.79
C LYS A 66 24.37 -4.69 -3.99
N GLU A 67 23.55 -5.63 -4.44
CA GLU A 67 22.65 -5.51 -5.58
C GLU A 67 21.33 -4.83 -5.18
N PHE A 68 21.33 -3.99 -4.13
CA PHE A 68 20.13 -3.36 -3.58
C PHE A 68 19.31 -2.61 -4.63
N LEU A 69 19.97 -1.95 -5.61
CA LEU A 69 19.29 -1.27 -6.72
C LEU A 69 18.47 -2.25 -7.56
N LEU A 70 19.08 -3.35 -8.01
CA LEU A 70 18.41 -4.34 -8.85
C LEU A 70 17.23 -5.00 -8.11
N ILE A 71 17.47 -5.40 -6.86
CA ILE A 71 16.42 -6.00 -6.00
C ILE A 71 15.26 -5.02 -5.82
N SER A 72 15.56 -3.72 -5.62
CA SER A 72 14.54 -2.69 -5.42
C SER A 72 13.74 -2.38 -6.68
N ILE A 73 14.38 -2.33 -7.85
CA ILE A 73 13.70 -2.15 -9.15
C ILE A 73 12.74 -3.32 -9.37
N VAL A 74 13.23 -4.56 -9.28
CA VAL A 74 12.40 -5.75 -9.55
C VAL A 74 11.26 -5.86 -8.55
N ASN A 75 11.51 -5.63 -7.26
CA ASN A 75 10.45 -5.69 -6.25
C ASN A 75 9.41 -4.60 -6.43
N THR A 76 9.80 -3.40 -6.85
CA THR A 76 8.84 -2.33 -7.17
C THR A 76 7.96 -2.74 -8.36
N LEU A 77 8.57 -3.26 -9.43
CA LEU A 77 7.84 -3.70 -10.63
C LEU A 77 6.88 -4.86 -10.33
N ILE A 78 7.32 -5.88 -9.60
CA ILE A 78 6.45 -7.00 -9.18
C ILE A 78 5.33 -6.48 -8.28
N SER A 79 5.63 -5.60 -7.33
CA SER A 79 4.60 -5.05 -6.42
C SER A 79 3.50 -4.30 -7.16
N LEU A 80 3.86 -3.48 -8.15
CA LEU A 80 2.89 -2.80 -9.03
C LEU A 80 2.10 -3.81 -9.87
N SER A 81 2.72 -4.94 -10.23
CA SER A 81 2.09 -5.98 -11.05
C SER A 81 0.98 -6.72 -10.35
N ILE A 82 1.25 -7.12 -9.12
CA ILE A 82 0.37 -8.00 -8.36
C ILE A 82 -0.62 -7.24 -7.47
N MET A 83 -0.47 -5.92 -7.36
CA MET A 83 -1.32 -5.05 -6.56
C MET A 83 -2.80 -5.38 -6.82
N PRO A 84 -3.58 -5.76 -5.78
CA PRO A 84 -5.00 -6.08 -5.93
C PRO A 84 -5.80 -5.03 -6.70
N ASP A 85 -5.61 -3.75 -6.39
CA ASP A 85 -6.20 -2.61 -7.10
C ASP A 85 -5.16 -1.48 -7.24
N ILE A 86 -4.63 -1.28 -8.45
CA ILE A 86 -3.63 -0.24 -8.70
C ILE A 86 -4.22 1.18 -8.61
N THR A 87 -5.51 1.34 -8.89
CA THR A 87 -6.21 2.63 -8.77
C THR A 87 -6.14 3.10 -7.34
N GLU A 88 -6.55 2.26 -6.40
CA GLU A 88 -6.59 2.63 -4.98
C GLU A 88 -5.20 2.71 -4.33
N GLY A 89 -4.25 1.89 -4.80
CA GLY A 89 -2.91 1.83 -4.24
C GLY A 89 -1.98 2.94 -4.70
N ILE A 90 -2.19 3.49 -5.90
CA ILE A 90 -1.27 4.45 -6.54
C ILE A 90 -1.97 5.74 -6.99
N TYR A 91 -3.13 5.63 -7.65
CA TYR A 91 -3.75 6.78 -8.34
C TYR A 91 -4.74 7.55 -7.47
N TRP A 92 -5.45 6.87 -6.58
CA TRP A 92 -6.36 7.51 -5.65
C TRP A 92 -5.59 8.07 -4.47
N TYR A 93 -5.37 9.38 -4.51
CA TYR A 93 -4.55 10.12 -3.55
C TYR A 93 -4.82 9.75 -2.09
N THR A 94 -6.08 9.81 -1.65
CA THR A 94 -6.46 9.52 -0.26
C THR A 94 -6.13 8.09 0.14
N GLY A 95 -6.37 7.10 -0.73
CA GLY A 95 -6.01 5.71 -0.47
C GLY A 95 -4.50 5.51 -0.44
N ALA A 96 -3.84 5.95 -1.49
CA ALA A 96 -2.41 5.77 -1.72
C ALA A 96 -1.56 6.42 -0.60
N ILE A 97 -1.83 7.68 -0.25
CA ILE A 97 -1.09 8.41 0.80
C ILE A 97 -1.32 7.82 2.19
N THR A 98 -2.50 7.24 2.45
CA THR A 98 -2.85 6.68 3.77
C THR A 98 -2.12 5.38 4.05
N TYR A 99 -1.82 4.56 3.04
CA TYR A 99 -1.33 3.19 3.27
C TYR A 99 0.13 2.96 2.89
N ILE A 100 0.56 3.42 1.71
CA ILE A 100 1.89 3.07 1.18
C ILE A 100 3.04 3.78 1.92
N PRO A 101 3.01 5.11 2.16
CA PRO A 101 4.13 5.78 2.81
C PRO A 101 4.41 5.28 4.22
N GLY A 102 3.36 5.04 5.01
CA GLY A 102 3.47 4.48 6.35
C GLY A 102 4.20 3.15 6.35
N LEU A 103 3.87 2.26 5.40
CA LEU A 103 4.58 0.98 5.26
C LEU A 103 6.07 1.14 4.95
N ILE A 104 6.42 2.07 4.05
CA ILE A 104 7.81 2.32 3.68
C ILE A 104 8.62 2.81 4.89
N PHE A 105 8.11 3.78 5.64
CA PHE A 105 8.77 4.26 6.87
C PHE A 105 8.91 3.15 7.91
N PHE A 106 7.87 2.32 8.10
CA PHE A 106 7.91 1.17 8.99
C PHE A 106 9.03 0.20 8.60
N LEU A 107 9.10 -0.18 7.33
CA LEU A 107 10.11 -1.13 6.83
C LEU A 107 11.54 -0.57 6.85
N ILE A 108 11.72 0.72 6.58
CA ILE A 108 13.02 1.39 6.78
C ILE A 108 13.41 1.30 8.26
N GLY A 109 12.50 1.58 9.18
CA GLY A 109 12.72 1.42 10.62
C GLY A 109 13.10 -0.02 10.99
N CYS A 110 12.36 -1.01 10.49
CA CYS A 110 12.69 -2.43 10.68
C CYS A 110 14.08 -2.79 10.11
N SER A 111 14.48 -2.26 8.95
CA SER A 111 15.79 -2.51 8.36
C SER A 111 16.95 -1.94 9.20
N ILE A 112 16.78 -0.74 9.77
CA ILE A 112 17.75 -0.11 10.66
C ILE A 112 17.84 -0.87 11.99
N LEU A 113 16.69 -1.26 12.55
CA LEU A 113 16.62 -2.09 13.74
C LEU A 113 17.36 -3.41 13.52
N PHE A 114 17.08 -4.09 12.41
CA PHE A 114 17.70 -5.37 12.08
C PHE A 114 19.21 -5.25 11.91
N LYS A 115 19.69 -4.20 11.23
CA LYS A 115 21.11 -3.87 11.10
C LYS A 115 21.80 -3.74 12.48
N ASN A 116 21.08 -3.25 13.49
CA ASN A 116 21.61 -2.91 14.81
C ASN A 116 20.98 -3.75 15.95
N PHE A 117 20.42 -4.93 15.65
CA PHE A 117 19.53 -5.67 16.55
C PHE A 117 20.11 -5.91 17.96
N ASN A 118 21.40 -6.19 18.04
CA ASN A 118 22.10 -6.47 19.31
C ASN A 118 22.71 -5.21 19.97
N LYS A 119 22.77 -4.07 19.27
CA LYS A 119 23.51 -2.87 19.70
C LYS A 119 22.73 -1.58 19.40
N LEU A 120 21.52 -1.49 19.96
CA LEU A 120 20.72 -0.27 19.88
C LEU A 120 21.26 0.79 20.84
N ASN A 121 21.89 1.86 20.35
CA ASN A 121 22.24 3.01 21.18
C ASN A 121 21.07 4.02 21.22
N LEU A 122 21.18 5.08 22.05
CA LEU A 122 20.11 6.06 22.21
C LEU A 122 19.79 6.79 20.89
N GLY A 123 20.79 7.17 20.11
CA GLY A 123 20.58 7.86 18.82
C GLY A 123 19.79 7.03 17.82
N ILE A 124 20.12 5.73 17.69
CA ILE A 124 19.36 4.79 16.86
C ILE A 124 17.94 4.64 17.39
N CYS A 125 17.76 4.51 18.70
CA CYS A 125 16.41 4.44 19.29
C CYS A 125 15.59 5.70 18.98
N SER A 126 16.16 6.90 19.06
CA SER A 126 15.45 8.15 18.71
C SER A 126 15.01 8.18 17.25
N ILE A 127 15.88 7.75 16.32
CA ILE A 127 15.53 7.64 14.90
C ILE A 127 14.41 6.62 14.69
N LEU A 128 14.48 5.46 15.35
CA LEU A 128 13.45 4.43 15.28
C LEU A 128 12.11 4.90 15.84
N VAL A 129 12.11 5.61 16.98
CA VAL A 129 10.89 6.21 17.53
C VAL A 129 10.27 7.17 16.53
N LEU A 130 11.06 8.08 15.94
CA LEU A 130 10.57 9.01 14.93
C LEU A 130 9.95 8.28 13.73
N LEU A 131 10.67 7.30 13.17
CA LEU A 131 10.17 6.52 12.03
C LEU A 131 8.89 5.75 12.37
N PHE A 132 8.82 5.11 13.54
CA PHE A 132 7.66 4.32 13.93
C PHE A 132 6.45 5.18 14.27
N VAL A 133 6.64 6.33 14.92
CA VAL A 133 5.59 7.32 15.14
C VAL A 133 5.10 7.88 13.80
N ILE A 134 5.98 8.27 12.88
CA ILE A 134 5.55 8.74 11.55
C ILE A 134 4.77 7.62 10.83
N SER A 135 5.33 6.41 10.78
CA SER A 135 4.73 5.28 10.06
C SER A 135 3.33 4.92 10.55
N SER A 136 3.13 4.92 11.86
CA SER A 136 1.86 4.57 12.51
C SER A 136 0.80 5.66 12.33
N GLY A 137 1.23 6.91 12.13
CA GLY A 137 0.31 8.03 11.92
C GLY A 137 -0.41 8.02 10.58
N PHE A 138 0.00 7.14 9.66
CA PHE A 138 -0.64 6.97 8.37
C PHE A 138 -1.88 6.08 8.43
N ASN A 139 -1.82 4.95 9.16
CA ASN A 139 -2.97 4.04 9.31
C ASN A 139 -2.78 3.08 10.50
N GLU A 140 -3.89 2.54 10.98
CA GLU A 140 -3.97 1.58 12.08
C GLU A 140 -3.31 0.23 11.78
N ILE A 141 -3.19 -0.18 10.51
CA ILE A 141 -2.61 -1.47 10.13
C ILE A 141 -1.12 -1.49 10.45
N ILE A 142 -0.40 -0.39 10.20
CA ILE A 142 1.01 -0.28 10.61
C ILE A 142 1.17 -0.36 12.12
N SER A 143 0.29 0.30 12.87
CA SER A 143 0.31 0.24 14.34
C SER A 143 0.14 -1.20 14.83
N LEU A 144 -0.82 -1.93 14.26
CA LEU A 144 -1.10 -3.32 14.58
C LEU A 144 0.04 -4.27 14.17
N LEU A 145 0.60 -4.09 12.97
CA LEU A 145 1.78 -4.84 12.50
C LEU A 145 2.98 -4.60 13.42
N GLY A 146 3.20 -3.36 13.85
CA GLY A 146 4.25 -3.01 14.80
C GLY A 146 4.05 -3.67 16.16
N THR A 147 2.84 -3.61 16.73
CA THR A 147 2.50 -4.31 17.98
C THR A 147 2.86 -5.80 17.90
N ILE A 148 2.41 -6.50 16.85
CA ILE A 148 2.67 -7.93 16.68
C ILE A 148 4.16 -8.23 16.43
N THR A 149 4.83 -7.41 15.62
CA THR A 149 6.26 -7.56 15.35
C THR A 149 7.09 -7.41 16.61
N PHE A 150 6.82 -6.38 17.42
CA PHE A 150 7.63 -6.08 18.59
C PHE A 150 7.35 -6.97 19.80
N ILE A 151 6.13 -7.51 19.95
CA ILE A 151 5.90 -8.56 20.95
C ILE A 151 6.68 -9.83 20.59
N ILE A 152 6.70 -10.24 19.32
CA ILE A 152 7.49 -11.39 18.87
C ILE A 152 8.99 -11.13 19.10
N CYS A 153 9.50 -9.96 18.68
CA CYS A 153 10.90 -9.57 18.89
C CYS A 153 11.28 -9.54 20.39
N PHE A 154 10.38 -9.09 21.26
CA PHE A 154 10.59 -9.14 22.70
C PHE A 154 10.58 -10.57 23.24
N LEU A 155 9.63 -11.41 22.81
CA LEU A 155 9.54 -12.80 23.26
C LEU A 155 10.79 -13.61 22.87
N ILE A 156 11.37 -13.34 21.70
CA ILE A 156 12.59 -13.98 21.20
C ILE A 156 13.84 -13.45 21.91
N SER A 157 14.05 -12.13 21.95
CA SER A 157 15.33 -11.57 22.43
C SER A 157 15.35 -11.26 23.93
N LYS A 158 14.17 -11.18 24.57
CA LYS A 158 13.97 -10.66 25.94
C LYS A 158 14.57 -9.27 26.19
N ASN A 159 14.85 -8.50 25.13
CA ASN A 159 15.44 -7.17 25.22
C ASN A 159 14.39 -6.13 25.59
N LYS A 160 14.62 -5.39 26.69
CA LYS A 160 13.71 -4.33 27.17
C LYS A 160 13.45 -3.22 26.13
N LYS A 161 14.35 -3.00 25.17
CA LYS A 161 14.13 -2.04 24.07
C LYS A 161 13.03 -2.49 23.10
N HIS A 162 12.92 -3.79 22.84
CA HIS A 162 11.82 -4.32 22.04
C HIS A 162 10.49 -4.23 22.79
N LEU A 163 10.50 -4.42 24.12
CA LEU A 163 9.33 -4.18 24.97
C LEU A 163 8.91 -2.71 24.93
N PHE A 164 9.85 -1.77 24.98
CA PHE A 164 9.57 -0.34 24.82
C PHE A 164 8.85 -0.05 23.50
N PHE A 165 9.36 -0.56 22.36
CA PHE A 165 8.68 -0.38 21.08
C PHE A 165 7.31 -1.05 21.04
N PHE A 166 7.15 -2.24 21.62
CA PHE A 166 5.84 -2.88 21.75
C PHE A 166 4.83 -1.97 22.48
N ILE A 167 5.23 -1.42 23.62
CA ILE A 167 4.41 -0.49 24.42
C ILE A 167 4.10 0.78 23.61
N LEU A 168 5.09 1.34 22.90
CA LEU A 168 4.90 2.50 22.01
C LEU A 168 3.81 2.22 20.96
N PHE A 169 3.90 1.10 20.26
CA PHE A 169 2.92 0.72 19.23
C PHE A 169 1.52 0.49 19.82
N ILE A 170 1.41 -0.10 21.02
CA ILE A 170 0.14 -0.22 21.74
C ILE A 170 -0.47 1.16 22.03
N PHE A 171 0.32 2.11 22.54
CA PHE A 171 -0.18 3.46 22.83
C PHE A 171 -0.67 4.17 21.55
N ILE A 172 0.08 4.07 20.45
CA ILE A 172 -0.33 4.68 19.18
C ILE A 172 -1.58 3.98 18.62
N LEU A 173 -1.65 2.65 18.69
CA LEU A 173 -2.83 1.90 18.26
C LEU A 173 -4.07 2.33 19.06
N ILE A 174 -3.97 2.41 20.39
CA ILE A 174 -5.05 2.91 21.26
C ILE A 174 -5.46 4.33 20.86
N TYR A 175 -4.49 5.22 20.63
CA TYR A 175 -4.78 6.59 20.21
C TYR A 175 -5.59 6.65 18.91
N ILE A 176 -5.25 5.81 17.91
CA ILE A 176 -5.92 5.79 16.61
C ILE A 176 -7.31 5.17 16.71
N ILE A 177 -7.43 4.01 17.37
CA ILE A 177 -8.71 3.28 17.45
C ILE A 177 -9.73 3.96 18.37
N SER A 178 -9.26 4.70 19.39
CA SER A 178 -10.13 5.44 20.32
C SER A 178 -10.74 6.73 19.73
N ALA A 179 -10.47 7.06 18.47
CA ALA A 179 -11.16 8.16 17.80
C ALA A 179 -12.67 7.85 17.69
N PRO A 180 -13.56 8.72 18.19
CA PRO A 180 -15.00 8.44 18.26
C PRO A 180 -15.64 8.18 16.89
N GLY A 181 -15.13 8.80 15.83
CA GLY A 181 -15.60 8.56 14.47
C GLY A 181 -15.44 7.11 13.99
N ASN A 182 -14.52 6.33 14.58
CA ASN A 182 -14.43 4.89 14.28
C ASN A 182 -15.70 4.15 14.73
N ASN A 183 -16.22 4.47 15.92
CA ASN A 183 -17.43 3.83 16.44
C ASN A 183 -18.68 4.21 15.64
N ILE A 184 -18.77 5.49 15.24
CA ILE A 184 -19.86 6.01 14.39
C ILE A 184 -19.84 5.34 13.02
N ARG A 185 -18.66 5.21 12.38
CA ARG A 185 -18.56 4.51 11.09
C ARG A 185 -18.86 3.02 11.23
N GLY A 186 -18.40 2.40 12.31
CA GLY A 186 -18.70 1.01 12.61
C GLY A 186 -20.19 0.75 12.84
N SER A 187 -20.98 1.69 13.37
CA SER A 187 -22.42 1.46 13.62
C SER A 187 -23.26 1.26 12.37
N TYR A 188 -22.76 1.62 11.19
CA TYR A 188 -23.43 1.33 9.92
C TYR A 188 -23.25 -0.12 9.44
N PHE A 189 -22.45 -0.92 10.15
CA PHE A 189 -22.17 -2.31 9.77
C PHE A 189 -22.62 -3.27 10.86
N GLU A 190 -23.55 -4.17 10.51
CA GLU A 190 -24.09 -5.17 11.43
C GLU A 190 -23.02 -6.19 11.85
N GLU A 191 -22.17 -6.61 10.91
CA GLU A 191 -21.15 -7.66 11.11
C GLU A 191 -19.83 -7.17 11.74
N LYS A 192 -19.78 -5.93 12.26
CA LYS A 192 -18.58 -5.44 12.94
C LYS A 192 -18.27 -6.27 14.19
N HIS A 193 -16.98 -6.42 14.50
CA HIS A 193 -16.50 -7.12 15.71
C HIS A 193 -16.96 -8.58 15.84
N ASN A 194 -17.46 -9.20 14.77
CA ASN A 194 -17.75 -10.63 14.74
C ASN A 194 -16.45 -11.43 14.53
N PHE A 195 -15.83 -11.85 15.64
CA PHE A 195 -14.51 -12.49 15.62
C PHE A 195 -14.42 -13.68 14.66
N PHE A 196 -15.39 -14.59 14.70
CA PHE A 196 -15.37 -15.80 13.86
C PHE A 196 -15.48 -15.45 12.38
N ASN A 197 -16.41 -14.56 12.03
CA ASN A 197 -16.55 -14.10 10.65
C ASN A 197 -15.29 -13.38 10.16
N SER A 198 -14.77 -12.41 10.94
CA SER A 198 -13.56 -11.67 10.58
C SER A 198 -12.35 -12.59 10.43
N PHE A 199 -12.16 -13.56 11.34
CA PHE A 199 -11.05 -14.51 11.29
C PHE A 199 -11.16 -15.44 10.07
N TYR A 200 -12.34 -16.03 9.86
CA TYR A 200 -12.60 -16.95 8.74
C TYR A 200 -12.41 -16.26 7.39
N MET A 201 -13.05 -15.11 7.20
CA MET A 201 -12.95 -14.35 5.95
C MET A 201 -11.54 -13.83 5.71
N SER A 202 -10.83 -13.37 6.74
CA SER A 202 -9.43 -12.94 6.61
C SER A 202 -8.53 -14.09 6.17
N SER A 203 -8.79 -15.30 6.66
CA SER A 203 -8.05 -16.51 6.25
C SER A 203 -8.31 -16.82 4.78
N ILE A 204 -9.57 -16.80 4.34
CA ILE A 204 -9.94 -17.02 2.93
C ILE A 204 -9.28 -15.98 2.03
N TYR A 205 -9.39 -14.69 2.36
CA TYR A 205 -8.80 -13.64 1.55
C TYR A 205 -7.28 -13.73 1.51
N SER A 206 -6.63 -14.10 2.62
CA SER A 206 -5.18 -14.32 2.64
C SER A 206 -4.77 -15.44 1.70
N VAL A 207 -5.47 -16.58 1.73
CA VAL A 207 -5.22 -17.69 0.80
C VAL A 207 -5.45 -17.26 -0.64
N ARG A 208 -6.55 -16.55 -0.92
CA ARG A 208 -6.88 -16.03 -2.25
C ARG A 208 -5.76 -15.13 -2.79
N PHE A 209 -5.37 -14.10 -2.03
CA PHE A 209 -4.35 -13.15 -2.47
C PHE A 209 -2.97 -13.79 -2.64
N ILE A 210 -2.55 -14.65 -1.70
CA ILE A 210 -1.29 -15.40 -1.85
C ILE A 210 -1.32 -16.27 -3.11
N GLY A 211 -2.44 -16.97 -3.33
CA GLY A 211 -2.66 -17.77 -4.53
C GLY A 211 -2.53 -16.94 -5.80
N GLU A 212 -3.29 -15.86 -5.91
CA GLU A 212 -3.23 -14.92 -7.04
C GLU A 212 -1.82 -14.37 -7.29
N TRP A 213 -1.08 -14.05 -6.23
CA TRP A 213 0.28 -13.52 -6.36
C TRP A 213 1.27 -14.61 -6.79
N LEU A 214 1.22 -15.80 -6.21
CA LEU A 214 2.11 -16.91 -6.57
C LEU A 214 1.84 -17.49 -7.96
N LEU A 215 0.64 -17.28 -8.52
CA LEU A 215 0.35 -17.61 -9.91
C LEU A 215 1.13 -16.72 -10.90
N ASN A 216 1.63 -15.56 -10.47
CA ASN A 216 2.47 -14.72 -11.33
C ASN A 216 3.83 -15.39 -11.59
N PRO A 217 4.16 -15.77 -12.84
CA PRO A 217 5.41 -16.44 -13.16
C PRO A 217 6.65 -15.59 -12.87
N ALA A 218 6.49 -14.26 -12.70
CA ALA A 218 7.56 -13.38 -12.28
C ALA A 218 8.22 -13.83 -10.97
N PHE A 219 7.46 -14.41 -10.02
CA PHE A 219 8.05 -14.93 -8.78
C PHE A 219 9.02 -16.09 -9.03
N ILE A 220 8.71 -16.99 -9.97
CA ILE A 220 9.58 -18.12 -10.29
C ILE A 220 10.91 -17.61 -10.87
N PHE A 221 10.83 -16.76 -11.90
CA PHE A 221 12.02 -16.20 -12.53
C PHE A 221 12.81 -15.31 -11.58
N TRP A 222 12.11 -14.53 -10.75
CA TRP A 222 12.75 -13.71 -9.73
C TRP A 222 13.48 -14.55 -8.68
N GLY A 223 12.85 -15.63 -8.20
CA GLY A 223 13.47 -16.58 -7.29
C GLY A 223 14.74 -17.20 -7.89
N VAL A 224 14.72 -17.60 -9.17
CA VAL A 224 15.92 -18.11 -9.88
C VAL A 224 17.04 -17.06 -9.95
N ILE A 225 16.70 -15.81 -10.26
CA ILE A 225 17.69 -14.73 -10.32
C ILE A 225 18.29 -14.50 -8.92
N LEU A 226 17.47 -14.38 -7.88
CA LEU A 226 17.91 -14.21 -6.49
C LEU A 226 18.83 -15.33 -6.02
N ILE A 227 18.51 -16.58 -6.36
CA ILE A 227 19.37 -17.74 -6.05
C ILE A 227 20.72 -17.61 -6.75
N ASN A 228 20.79 -17.04 -7.95
CA ASN A 228 22.05 -16.88 -8.68
C ASN A 228 22.84 -15.61 -8.30
N MET A 229 22.24 -14.65 -7.61
CA MET A 229 22.93 -13.41 -7.17
C MET A 229 24.06 -13.70 -6.17
N ASN A 230 25.15 -12.93 -6.23
CA ASN A 230 26.29 -13.11 -5.33
C ASN A 230 26.03 -12.47 -3.96
N THR A 231 25.34 -13.20 -3.09
CA THR A 231 24.98 -12.73 -1.74
C THR A 231 26.00 -13.15 -0.67
N SER A 232 27.23 -13.51 -1.07
CA SER A 232 28.25 -14.16 -0.22
C SER A 232 28.70 -13.34 1.00
N GLU A 233 28.45 -12.03 1.00
CA GLU A 233 28.79 -11.13 2.12
C GLU A 233 27.67 -10.93 3.14
N ILE A 234 26.47 -11.42 2.83
CA ILE A 234 25.36 -11.34 3.77
C ILE A 234 25.59 -12.42 4.81
N ASN A 235 25.93 -11.96 6.02
CA ASN A 235 26.23 -12.83 7.14
C ASN A 235 25.06 -13.83 7.33
N ASN A 236 25.29 -15.09 6.95
CA ASN A 236 24.32 -16.18 6.90
C ASN A 236 23.61 -16.40 8.26
N SER A 237 24.22 -15.87 9.34
CA SER A 237 23.66 -15.84 10.70
C SER A 237 22.52 -14.82 10.89
N LYS A 238 22.56 -13.65 10.23
CA LYS A 238 21.59 -12.56 10.45
C LYS A 238 20.18 -12.98 10.06
N PHE A 239 20.04 -13.63 8.90
CA PHE A 239 18.76 -14.10 8.39
C PHE A 239 18.46 -15.58 8.68
N SER A 240 19.17 -16.17 9.65
CA SER A 240 19.01 -17.59 9.99
C SER A 240 17.58 -17.95 10.43
N PHE A 241 16.83 -17.01 11.02
CA PHE A 241 15.42 -17.22 11.40
C PHE A 241 14.51 -17.49 10.20
N PHE A 242 14.82 -16.95 9.01
CA PHE A 242 14.10 -17.26 7.77
C PHE A 242 14.39 -18.67 7.23
N LYS A 243 15.21 -19.48 7.90
CA LYS A 243 15.37 -20.92 7.58
C LYS A 243 14.36 -21.79 8.31
N THR A 244 13.66 -21.25 9.32
CA THR A 244 12.68 -21.99 10.11
C THR A 244 11.32 -21.99 9.40
N PRO A 245 10.72 -23.16 9.08
CA PRO A 245 9.48 -23.23 8.29
C PRO A 245 8.31 -22.44 8.88
N ILE A 246 8.12 -22.47 10.21
CA ILE A 246 7.02 -21.73 10.85
C ILE A 246 7.22 -20.21 10.73
N VAL A 247 8.46 -19.73 10.77
CA VAL A 247 8.79 -18.31 10.61
C VAL A 247 8.53 -17.88 9.17
N ILE A 248 8.92 -18.69 8.19
CA ILE A 248 8.60 -18.46 6.77
C ILE A 248 7.09 -18.33 6.60
N PHE A 249 6.33 -19.29 7.12
CA PHE A 249 4.88 -19.31 7.04
C PHE A 249 4.27 -18.04 7.66
N ILE A 250 4.63 -17.71 8.91
CA ILE A 250 4.11 -16.52 9.61
C ILE A 250 4.51 -15.22 8.89
N THR A 251 5.74 -15.12 8.38
CA THR A 251 6.21 -13.90 7.68
C THR A 251 5.46 -13.69 6.37
N LEU A 252 5.17 -14.76 5.62
CA LEU A 252 4.45 -14.66 4.35
C LEU A 252 2.95 -14.44 4.56
N THR A 253 2.34 -15.10 5.55
CA THR A 253 0.88 -15.11 5.73
C THR A 253 0.36 -14.08 6.73
N GLY A 254 1.09 -13.87 7.83
CA GLY A 254 0.67 -13.04 8.95
C GLY A 254 0.35 -11.60 8.56
N PRO A 255 1.23 -10.89 7.84
CA PRO A 255 0.94 -9.52 7.42
C PRO A 255 -0.29 -9.39 6.53
N ILE A 256 -0.52 -10.37 5.64
CA ILE A 256 -1.68 -10.39 4.73
C ILE A 256 -2.96 -10.62 5.54
N PHE A 257 -2.92 -11.57 6.48
CA PHE A 257 -4.02 -11.82 7.39
C PHE A 257 -4.38 -10.56 8.19
N ILE A 258 -3.38 -9.87 8.76
CA ILE A 258 -3.60 -8.63 9.51
C ILE A 258 -4.22 -7.53 8.64
N CYS A 259 -3.74 -7.38 7.40
CA CYS A 259 -4.28 -6.40 6.45
C CYS A 259 -5.73 -6.70 6.05
N CYS A 260 -6.14 -7.97 6.01
CA CYS A 260 -7.54 -8.35 5.76
C CYS A 260 -8.39 -8.23 7.03
N PHE A 261 -7.83 -8.61 8.18
CA PHE A 261 -8.52 -8.68 9.46
C PHE A 261 -8.92 -7.30 9.98
N GLY A 262 -8.06 -6.28 9.83
CA GLY A 262 -8.38 -4.93 10.30
C GLY A 262 -9.72 -4.39 9.76
N PRO A 263 -9.91 -4.30 8.43
CA PRO A 263 -11.18 -3.88 7.83
C PRO A 263 -12.34 -4.80 8.20
N LEU A 264 -12.16 -6.13 8.09
CA LEU A 264 -13.20 -7.11 8.41
C LEU A 264 -13.64 -7.06 9.88
N TRP A 265 -12.73 -6.77 10.79
CA TRP A 265 -13.05 -6.57 12.20
C TRP A 265 -13.82 -5.28 12.43
N SER A 266 -13.50 -4.22 11.67
CA SER A 266 -14.12 -2.91 11.81
C SER A 266 -15.51 -2.82 11.18
N THR A 267 -15.75 -3.53 10.07
CA THR A 267 -16.96 -3.34 9.23
C THR A 267 -17.61 -4.65 8.79
N GLY A 268 -17.03 -5.81 9.08
CA GLY A 268 -17.51 -7.09 8.55
C GLY A 268 -17.26 -7.30 7.04
N LEU A 269 -16.69 -6.30 6.36
CA LEU A 269 -16.40 -6.32 4.93
C LEU A 269 -14.93 -5.96 4.70
N LEU A 270 -14.29 -6.63 3.73
CA LEU A 270 -12.95 -6.21 3.30
C LEU A 270 -13.01 -4.81 2.67
N GLY A 271 -14.12 -4.51 2.01
CA GLY A 271 -14.36 -3.24 1.33
C GLY A 271 -13.35 -3.04 0.20
N GLN A 272 -12.74 -1.87 0.21
CA GLN A 272 -11.74 -1.43 -0.76
C GLN A 272 -10.38 -2.12 -0.54
N TYR A 273 -9.62 -2.31 -1.62
CA TYR A 273 -8.42 -3.14 -1.63
C TYR A 273 -7.13 -2.44 -1.16
N ARG A 274 -7.26 -1.28 -0.51
CA ARG A 274 -6.14 -0.48 0.02
C ARG A 274 -5.23 -1.24 1.00
N THR A 275 -5.79 -2.06 1.89
CA THR A 275 -4.97 -2.84 2.85
C THR A 275 -4.36 -4.09 2.19
N PRO A 276 -5.03 -4.84 1.30
CA PRO A 276 -4.36 -5.83 0.45
C PRO A 276 -3.24 -5.26 -0.44
N ASN A 277 -3.36 -4.03 -0.94
CA ASN A 277 -2.28 -3.35 -1.68
C ASN A 277 -1.04 -3.13 -0.81
N LEU A 278 -1.24 -2.75 0.46
CA LEU A 278 -0.16 -2.67 1.46
C LEU A 278 0.48 -4.06 1.66
N ALA A 279 -0.34 -5.10 1.81
CA ALA A 279 0.11 -6.47 2.02
C ALA A 279 0.93 -7.04 0.85
N SER A 280 0.58 -6.68 -0.41
CA SER A 280 1.31 -7.19 -1.58
C SER A 280 2.76 -6.71 -1.61
N PHE A 281 3.03 -5.48 -1.16
CA PHE A 281 4.40 -4.97 -1.04
C PHE A 281 5.20 -5.71 0.05
N LEU A 282 4.58 -5.96 1.21
CA LEU A 282 5.18 -6.77 2.28
C LEU A 282 5.51 -8.18 1.79
N PHE A 283 4.61 -8.79 1.01
CA PHE A 283 4.80 -10.13 0.46
C PHE A 283 6.02 -10.21 -0.47
N VAL A 284 6.19 -9.27 -1.40
CA VAL A 284 7.32 -9.25 -2.34
C VAL A 284 8.67 -9.10 -1.62
N ILE A 285 8.74 -8.20 -0.63
CA ILE A 285 9.96 -8.02 0.18
C ILE A 285 10.26 -9.29 0.98
N SER A 286 9.26 -9.85 1.65
CA SER A 286 9.40 -11.05 2.47
C SER A 286 9.82 -12.25 1.62
N TYR A 287 9.18 -12.45 0.48
CA TYR A 287 9.54 -13.46 -0.50
C TYR A 287 11.02 -13.36 -0.90
N SER A 288 11.47 -12.16 -1.27
CA SER A 288 12.86 -11.93 -1.70
C SER A 288 13.86 -12.27 -0.60
N LEU A 289 13.58 -11.83 0.64
CA LEU A 289 14.43 -12.14 1.79
C LEU A 289 14.46 -13.63 2.10
N ILE A 290 13.33 -14.32 2.03
CA ILE A 290 13.22 -15.77 2.28
C ILE A 290 14.01 -16.57 1.25
N ILE A 291 13.90 -16.24 -0.05
CA ILE A 291 14.64 -16.93 -1.10
C ILE A 291 16.14 -16.76 -0.89
N ILE A 292 16.61 -15.53 -0.65
CA ILE A 292 18.04 -15.26 -0.44
C ILE A 292 18.56 -15.99 0.80
N SER A 293 17.79 -15.98 1.90
CA SER A 293 18.18 -16.63 3.16
C SER A 293 18.27 -18.16 3.05
N ASN A 294 17.56 -18.76 2.10
CA ASN A 294 17.50 -20.21 1.86
C ASN A 294 18.18 -20.63 0.57
N LYS A 295 19.00 -19.76 -0.02
CA LYS A 295 19.66 -19.96 -1.32
C LYS A 295 20.39 -21.32 -1.42
N ASP A 296 21.18 -21.71 -0.42
CA ASP A 296 21.95 -22.96 -0.46
C ASP A 296 21.03 -24.19 -0.50
N TYR A 297 19.99 -24.21 0.33
CA TYR A 297 18.99 -25.28 0.34
C TYR A 297 18.24 -25.36 -0.99
N LEU A 298 17.79 -24.22 -1.51
CA LEU A 298 17.04 -24.14 -2.76
C LEU A 298 17.90 -24.51 -3.98
N THR A 299 19.18 -24.13 -3.98
CA THR A 299 20.13 -24.51 -5.06
C THR A 299 20.30 -26.01 -5.14
N ASN A 300 20.44 -26.68 -3.98
CA ASN A 300 20.58 -28.13 -3.93
C ASN A 300 19.28 -28.84 -4.32
N LYS A 301 18.12 -28.35 -3.88
CA LYS A 301 16.81 -28.96 -4.15
C LYS A 301 16.33 -28.74 -5.59
N PHE A 302 16.59 -27.57 -6.17
CA PHE A 302 16.08 -27.14 -7.47
C PHE A 302 17.19 -26.89 -8.51
N ARG A 303 18.23 -27.73 -8.50
CA ARG A 303 19.45 -27.56 -9.31
C ARG A 303 19.21 -27.28 -10.80
N TYR A 304 18.15 -27.84 -11.39
CA TYR A 304 17.83 -27.65 -12.82
C TYR A 304 17.22 -26.28 -13.13
N LEU A 305 16.27 -25.79 -12.30
CA LEU A 305 15.62 -24.49 -12.49
C LEU A 305 16.62 -23.34 -12.32
N VAL A 306 17.58 -23.50 -11.42
CA VAL A 306 18.61 -22.49 -11.13
C VAL A 306 19.54 -22.24 -12.33
N LYS A 307 19.66 -23.19 -13.27
CA LYS A 307 20.49 -23.05 -14.48
C LYS A 307 19.80 -22.32 -15.64
N PHE A 308 18.59 -21.82 -15.46
CA PHE A 308 17.84 -21.20 -16.55
C PHE A 308 18.47 -19.86 -17.00
N LYS A 309 19.26 -19.92 -18.07
CA LYS A 309 20.07 -18.82 -18.63
C LYS A 309 19.25 -17.58 -19.02
N TYR A 310 17.99 -17.78 -19.37
CA TYR A 310 17.08 -16.73 -19.84
C TYR A 310 16.07 -16.28 -18.77
N SER A 311 16.36 -16.51 -17.49
CA SER A 311 15.47 -16.13 -16.38
C SER A 311 15.15 -14.63 -16.36
N PHE A 312 16.10 -13.78 -16.76
CA PHE A 312 15.86 -12.34 -16.90
C PHE A 312 14.83 -12.01 -18.00
N ILE A 313 14.90 -12.68 -19.15
CA ILE A 313 13.91 -12.49 -20.24
C ILE A 313 12.54 -13.00 -19.77
N GLY A 314 12.49 -14.16 -19.13
CA GLY A 314 11.28 -14.72 -18.55
C GLY A 314 10.65 -13.78 -17.51
N LEU A 315 11.48 -13.15 -16.67
CA LEU A 315 11.03 -12.15 -15.69
C LEU A 315 10.41 -10.92 -16.37
N LEU A 316 11.08 -10.34 -17.37
CA LEU A 316 10.58 -9.17 -18.08
C LEU A 316 9.24 -9.46 -18.77
N ILE A 317 9.14 -10.59 -19.48
CA ILE A 317 7.89 -11.03 -20.11
C ILE A 317 6.80 -11.21 -19.05
N SER A 318 7.11 -11.88 -17.94
CA SER A 318 6.14 -12.15 -16.87
C SER A 318 5.63 -10.87 -16.21
N ILE A 319 6.50 -9.90 -15.95
CA ILE A 319 6.10 -8.61 -15.38
C ILE A 319 5.22 -7.83 -16.37
N CYS A 320 5.57 -7.80 -17.64
CA CYS A 320 4.81 -7.04 -18.65
C CYS A 320 3.45 -7.66 -18.97
N LEU A 321 3.36 -9.00 -18.96
CA LEU A 321 2.15 -9.73 -19.36
C LEU A 321 1.24 -10.11 -18.18
N TRP A 322 1.51 -9.61 -16.98
CA TRP A 322 0.67 -9.89 -15.81
C TRP A 322 -0.22 -8.72 -15.42
N LYS A 323 -1.49 -9.04 -15.16
CA LYS A 323 -2.53 -8.20 -14.52
C LYS A 323 -2.41 -6.70 -14.82
N ASN A 324 -1.86 -5.90 -13.90
CA ASN A 324 -1.90 -4.44 -13.99
C ASN A 324 -1.05 -3.90 -15.15
N GLN A 325 0.18 -4.42 -15.37
CA GLN A 325 0.97 -3.98 -16.51
C GLN A 325 0.36 -4.43 -17.83
N PHE A 326 -0.16 -5.66 -17.89
CA PHE A 326 -0.82 -6.14 -19.11
C PHE A 326 -2.03 -5.29 -19.47
N THR A 327 -2.85 -4.97 -18.46
CA THR A 327 -4.01 -4.08 -18.62
C THR A 327 -3.56 -2.71 -19.12
N LEU A 328 -2.54 -2.12 -18.50
CA LEU A 328 -1.96 -0.84 -18.93
C LEU A 328 -1.49 -0.89 -20.39
N PHE A 329 -0.70 -1.91 -20.77
CA PHE A 329 -0.22 -2.06 -22.15
C PHE A 329 -1.36 -2.27 -23.15
N SER A 330 -2.37 -3.07 -22.80
CA SER A 330 -3.56 -3.29 -23.61
C SER A 330 -4.35 -1.99 -23.83
N GLU A 331 -4.50 -1.18 -22.80
CA GLU A 331 -5.19 0.11 -22.87
C GLU A 331 -4.41 1.17 -23.64
N PHE A 332 -3.07 1.15 -23.55
CA PHE A 332 -2.22 1.99 -24.39
C PHE A 332 -2.30 1.60 -25.87
N TYR A 333 -2.24 0.30 -26.16
CA TYR A 333 -2.28 -0.21 -27.52
C TYR A 333 -3.64 0.03 -28.20
N SER A 334 -4.74 -0.19 -27.48
CA SER A 334 -6.11 0.08 -27.96
C SER A 334 -6.44 1.57 -28.07
N GLY A 335 -5.67 2.45 -27.42
CA GLY A 335 -5.95 3.88 -27.34
C GLY A 335 -7.01 4.25 -26.30
N GLU A 336 -7.52 3.32 -25.50
CA GLU A 336 -8.54 3.55 -24.47
C GLU A 336 -8.10 4.61 -23.45
N ILE A 337 -6.83 4.61 -23.01
CA ILE A 337 -6.31 5.64 -22.09
C ILE A 337 -6.31 7.03 -22.73
N ILE A 338 -5.98 7.13 -24.02
CA ILE A 338 -5.97 8.40 -24.74
C ILE A 338 -7.41 8.91 -24.91
N GLY A 339 -8.33 8.03 -25.30
CA GLY A 339 -9.76 8.33 -25.40
C GLY A 339 -10.35 8.78 -24.06
N PHE A 340 -10.05 8.07 -22.98
CA PHE A 340 -10.46 8.43 -21.63
C PHE A 340 -9.94 9.81 -21.21
N ASN A 341 -8.65 10.09 -21.43
CA ASN A 341 -8.08 11.41 -21.11
C ASN A 341 -8.74 12.53 -21.93
N ASN A 342 -9.03 12.30 -23.21
CA ASN A 342 -9.70 13.29 -24.06
C ASN A 342 -11.14 13.55 -23.59
N GLU A 343 -11.91 12.50 -23.26
CA GLU A 343 -13.27 12.62 -22.72
C GLU A 343 -13.29 13.34 -21.36
N MET A 344 -12.35 13.03 -20.47
CA MET A 344 -12.20 13.71 -19.18
C MET A 344 -11.88 15.19 -19.34
N ASN A 345 -10.92 15.54 -20.22
CA ASN A 345 -10.58 16.94 -20.46
C ASN A 345 -11.74 17.70 -21.12
N LYS A 346 -12.46 17.06 -22.07
CA LYS A 346 -13.67 17.64 -22.66
C LYS A 346 -14.73 17.91 -21.60
N ARG A 347 -14.99 16.95 -20.71
CA ARG A 347 -15.92 17.13 -19.58
C ARG A 347 -15.50 18.29 -18.69
N TYR A 348 -14.22 18.39 -18.32
CA TYR A 348 -13.74 19.49 -17.50
C TYR A 348 -13.90 20.86 -18.18
N ASN A 349 -13.71 20.93 -19.50
CA ASN A 349 -13.93 22.17 -20.24
C ASN A 349 -15.43 22.52 -20.29
N LEU A 350 -16.30 21.55 -20.54
CA LEU A 350 -17.76 21.76 -20.54
C LEU A 350 -18.26 22.30 -19.20
N ILE A 351 -17.80 21.72 -18.07
CA ILE A 351 -18.21 22.20 -16.74
C ILE A 351 -17.79 23.65 -16.52
N LYS A 352 -16.54 23.99 -16.90
CA LYS A 352 -16.05 25.37 -16.79
C LYS A 352 -16.79 26.34 -17.69
N GLU A 353 -17.25 25.89 -18.86
CA GLU A 353 -18.01 26.71 -19.80
C GLU A 353 -19.45 26.97 -19.33
N CYS A 354 -20.09 26.04 -18.61
CA CYS A 354 -21.42 26.30 -18.06
C CYS A 354 -21.41 27.40 -16.99
N GLY A 355 -20.33 27.49 -16.19
CA GLY A 355 -20.26 28.35 -15.01
C GLY A 355 -21.40 28.05 -14.04
N ASP A 356 -22.13 29.07 -13.63
CA ASP A 356 -23.26 28.97 -12.69
C ASP A 356 -24.51 28.30 -13.30
N ASN A 357 -24.53 28.00 -14.60
CA ASN A 357 -25.67 27.35 -15.25
C ASN A 357 -25.61 25.82 -15.09
N ASP A 358 -26.78 25.18 -15.19
CA ASP A 358 -26.89 23.73 -15.19
C ASP A 358 -26.12 23.11 -16.37
N CYS A 359 -25.32 22.10 -16.06
CA CYS A 359 -24.50 21.38 -17.02
C CYS A 359 -25.08 20.01 -17.35
N TYR A 360 -25.21 19.72 -18.65
CA TYR A 360 -25.54 18.39 -19.14
C TYR A 360 -24.27 17.73 -19.69
N LEU A 361 -23.79 16.71 -18.99
CA LEU A 361 -22.50 16.09 -19.27
C LEU A 361 -22.66 14.70 -19.89
N PRO A 362 -22.02 14.42 -21.03
CA PRO A 362 -22.10 13.13 -21.68
C PRO A 362 -21.42 12.05 -20.85
N THR A 363 -21.93 10.82 -20.93
CA THR A 363 -21.29 9.66 -20.32
C THR A 363 -19.91 9.38 -20.91
N ILE A 364 -18.98 8.91 -20.06
CA ILE A 364 -17.65 8.48 -20.51
C ILE A 364 -17.78 7.09 -21.12
N LYS A 365 -17.37 6.99 -22.39
CA LYS A 365 -17.44 5.76 -23.18
C LYS A 365 -16.18 4.93 -23.00
N ASN A 366 -15.02 5.59 -22.99
CA ASN A 366 -13.73 4.92 -22.82
C ASN A 366 -13.45 4.68 -21.32
N LYS A 367 -13.79 3.48 -20.80
CA LYS A 367 -13.61 3.15 -19.37
C LYS A 367 -12.28 2.43 -19.13
N SER A 368 -11.26 3.16 -18.68
CA SER A 368 -10.02 2.53 -18.24
C SER A 368 -10.24 1.70 -16.97
N LYS A 369 -9.72 0.49 -16.97
CA LYS A 369 -9.59 -0.44 -15.85
C LYS A 369 -8.44 -0.05 -14.92
N THR A 370 -7.43 0.66 -15.44
CA THR A 370 -6.30 1.18 -14.65
C THR A 370 -6.65 2.48 -13.93
N LEU A 371 -7.47 3.33 -14.56
CA LEU A 371 -7.91 4.63 -14.06
C LEU A 371 -9.44 4.70 -14.18
N PHE A 372 -10.15 4.28 -13.14
CA PHE A 372 -11.61 4.41 -13.15
C PHE A 372 -12.09 5.65 -12.40
N VAL A 373 -13.20 6.20 -12.88
CA VAL A 373 -13.92 7.32 -12.26
C VAL A 373 -15.36 6.86 -12.03
N TYR A 374 -15.94 7.24 -10.90
CA TYR A 374 -17.34 6.95 -10.63
C TYR A 374 -18.22 7.63 -11.70
N PRO A 375 -19.15 6.90 -12.33
CA PRO A 375 -20.02 7.48 -13.34
C PRO A 375 -20.94 8.54 -12.71
N LEU A 376 -21.36 9.52 -13.52
CA LEU A 376 -22.46 10.40 -13.14
C LEU A 376 -23.74 9.59 -13.01
N VAL A 377 -24.63 10.05 -12.16
CA VAL A 377 -25.96 9.47 -11.98
C VAL A 377 -27.05 10.46 -12.39
N ASP A 378 -28.27 9.94 -12.56
CA ASP A 378 -29.38 10.72 -13.09
C ASP A 378 -29.89 11.75 -12.07
N ASN A 379 -29.73 11.50 -10.77
CA ASN A 379 -30.07 12.47 -9.72
C ASN A 379 -28.92 13.49 -9.52
N PRO A 380 -29.13 14.79 -9.79
CA PRO A 380 -28.11 15.84 -9.61
C PRO A 380 -27.69 16.03 -8.14
N GLU A 381 -28.56 15.75 -7.17
CA GLU A 381 -28.28 15.85 -5.72
C GLU A 381 -27.43 14.68 -5.19
N ASN A 382 -27.09 13.72 -6.04
CA ASN A 382 -26.22 12.64 -5.60
C ASN A 382 -24.79 13.16 -5.37
N TRP A 383 -24.14 12.68 -4.31
CA TRP A 383 -22.77 13.03 -3.94
C TRP A 383 -21.75 12.96 -5.09
N GLN A 384 -21.97 12.06 -6.07
CA GLN A 384 -21.11 11.94 -7.25
C GLN A 384 -21.17 13.19 -8.13
N ASN A 385 -22.38 13.69 -8.40
CA ASN A 385 -22.60 14.88 -9.22
C ASN A 385 -22.28 16.14 -8.41
N GLU A 386 -22.72 16.21 -7.15
CA GLU A 386 -22.43 17.32 -6.24
C GLU A 386 -20.91 17.55 -6.05
N ASN A 387 -20.10 16.49 -6.06
CA ASN A 387 -18.65 16.64 -5.93
C ASN A 387 -18.04 17.40 -7.11
N TYR A 388 -18.55 17.19 -8.33
CA TYR A 388 -18.14 17.97 -9.49
C TYR A 388 -18.61 19.42 -9.33
N GLN A 389 -19.87 19.63 -8.93
CA GLN A 389 -20.45 20.96 -8.72
C GLN A 389 -19.62 21.77 -7.72
N LYS A 390 -19.36 21.20 -6.55
CA LYS A 390 -18.59 21.83 -5.46
C LYS A 390 -17.14 22.09 -5.84
N TYR A 391 -16.54 21.23 -6.66
CA TYR A 391 -15.14 21.41 -7.07
C TYR A 391 -14.97 22.48 -8.16
N PHE A 392 -15.88 22.53 -9.12
CA PHE A 392 -15.83 23.49 -10.23
C PHE A 392 -16.58 24.79 -9.96
N GLU A 393 -17.28 24.89 -8.82
CA GLU A 393 -18.16 26.01 -8.49
C GLU A 393 -19.16 26.27 -9.62
N SER A 394 -19.82 25.19 -10.09
CA SER A 394 -20.77 25.24 -11.21
C SER A 394 -22.24 25.16 -10.76
N GLY A 395 -23.16 25.33 -11.72
CA GLY A 395 -24.57 24.93 -11.57
C GLY A 395 -24.74 23.41 -11.43
N GLU A 396 -25.99 22.94 -11.36
CA GLU A 396 -26.27 21.53 -11.14
C GLU A 396 -25.77 20.66 -12.30
N ILE A 397 -25.28 19.47 -11.96
CA ILE A 397 -24.70 18.55 -12.95
C ILE A 397 -25.68 17.41 -13.24
N TYR A 398 -26.10 17.37 -14.49
CA TYR A 398 -26.98 16.36 -15.05
C TYR A 398 -26.19 15.43 -15.96
N LYS A 399 -26.52 14.14 -15.87
CA LYS A 399 -26.04 13.16 -16.84
C LYS A 399 -26.84 13.30 -18.14
N SER A 400 -26.14 13.44 -19.26
CA SER A 400 -26.74 13.35 -20.59
C SER A 400 -26.41 12.00 -21.23
N ASP A 401 -27.34 11.47 -22.02
CA ASP A 401 -27.20 10.19 -22.71
C ASP A 401 -26.04 10.15 -23.73
#